data_AF-A0A6A6RR01-F1
#
_entry.id   AF-A0A6A6RR01-F1
#
_cell.length_a   1.000
_cell.length_b   1.000
_cell.length_c   1.000
_cell.angle_alpha   90.00
_cell.angle_beta   90.00
_cell.angle_gamma   90.00
#
_symmetry.space_group_name_H-M   'P 1'
#
loop_
_entity.id
_entity.type
_entity.pdbx_description
1 polymer ?
#
loop_
_entity_poly.entity_id
_entity_poly.type
_entity_poly.pdbx_seq_one_letter_code
_entity_poly.pdbx_strand_id
1 'polypeptide(L)'
;FRFLDLPTELRVMIYEFLPYQTIHHTLNIPTATTSNPNSKKQDPTQITLVSKGIPVQLLATCKKIRNEAQKYLEPKLSQLKTQTPRIIVDAQDISCLCDNDGILSRLF
;
A
#
# COMPACT_ATOMS: atom_id res chain seq x y z
N PHE A 1 12.67 26.45 1.34
CA PHE A 1 12.36 26.55 -0.10
C PHE A 1 10.86 26.57 -0.29
N ARG A 2 10.31 27.48 -1.10
CA ARG A 2 8.87 27.62 -1.33
C ARG A 2 8.50 27.01 -2.68
N PHE A 3 7.74 25.92 -2.67
CA PHE A 3 7.39 25.19 -3.88
C PHE A 3 6.63 26.02 -4.91
N LEU A 4 5.76 26.94 -4.47
CA LEU A 4 4.97 27.81 -5.35
C LEU A 4 5.77 28.96 -5.97
N ASP A 5 6.99 29.24 -5.46
CA ASP A 5 7.87 30.26 -6.04
C ASP A 5 8.65 29.71 -7.25
N LEU A 6 8.55 28.41 -7.52
CA LEU A 6 9.07 27.80 -8.74
C LEU A 6 8.30 28.26 -9.99
N PRO A 7 9.00 28.48 -11.10
CA PRO A 7 8.39 28.49 -12.44
C PRO A 7 7.53 27.25 -12.68
N THR A 8 6.47 27.42 -13.45
CA THR A 8 5.48 26.36 -13.70
C THR A 8 6.12 25.16 -14.40
N GLU A 9 7.08 25.38 -15.29
CA GLU A 9 7.82 24.37 -16.02
C GLU A 9 8.53 23.41 -15.05
N LEU A 10 9.17 23.95 -14.01
CA LEU A 10 9.85 23.14 -13.00
C LEU A 10 8.87 22.36 -12.13
N ARG A 11 7.72 22.95 -11.79
CA ARG A 11 6.68 22.22 -11.06
C ARG A 11 6.12 21.05 -11.88
N VAL A 12 5.90 21.26 -13.18
CA VAL A 12 5.45 20.20 -14.10
C VAL A 12 6.47 19.07 -14.17
N MET A 13 7.76 19.39 -14.34
CA MET A 13 8.81 18.37 -14.31
C MET A 13 8.75 17.55 -13.01
N ILE A 14 8.56 18.21 -11.85
CA ILE A 14 8.44 17.49 -10.58
C ILE A 14 7.27 16.50 -10.60
N TYR A 15 6.10 16.87 -11.13
CA TYR A 15 4.94 15.96 -11.22
C TYR A 15 5.19 14.78 -12.15
N GLU A 16 5.83 15.02 -13.30
CA GLU A 16 6.18 13.98 -14.27
C GLU A 16 7.20 12.99 -13.69
N PHE A 17 8.14 13.48 -12.88
CA PHE A 17 9.17 12.66 -12.24
C PHE A 17 8.74 12.02 -10.91
N LEU A 18 7.49 12.19 -10.46
CA LEU A 18 7.02 11.48 -9.26
C LEU A 18 7.13 9.96 -9.44
N PRO A 19 7.92 9.27 -8.59
CA PRO A 19 8.20 7.85 -8.76
C PRO A 19 7.03 6.99 -8.29
N TYR A 20 6.91 5.80 -8.88
CA TYR A 20 6.12 4.73 -8.28
C TYR A 20 6.82 4.23 -7.01
N GLN A 21 6.05 4.03 -5.96
CA GLN A 21 6.50 3.46 -4.70
C GLN A 21 5.84 2.11 -4.51
N THR A 22 6.62 1.12 -4.09
CA THR A 22 6.07 -0.17 -3.63
C THR A 22 5.82 -0.03 -2.14
N ILE A 23 4.57 -0.25 -1.72
CA ILE A 23 4.15 -0.12 -0.33
C ILE A 23 3.94 -1.52 0.21
N HIS A 24 4.66 -1.84 1.29
CA HIS A 24 4.53 -3.10 2.01
C HIS A 24 3.68 -2.84 3.25
N HIS A 25 2.46 -3.38 3.26
CA HIS A 25 1.59 -3.36 4.43
C HIS A 25 1.71 -4.70 5.13
N THR A 26 2.45 -4.71 6.24
CA THR A 26 2.67 -5.91 7.02
C THR A 26 1.69 -5.97 8.18
N LEU A 27 0.91 -7.04 8.23
CA LEU A 27 -0.01 -7.37 9.30
C LEU A 27 0.59 -8.52 10.10
N ASN A 28 0.80 -8.31 11.38
CA ASN A 28 1.19 -9.36 12.31
C ASN A 28 -0.07 -9.84 13.02
N ILE A 29 -0.49 -11.06 12.75
CA ILE A 29 -1.64 -11.68 13.40
C ILE A 29 -1.11 -12.34 14.68
N PRO A 30 -1.57 -11.94 15.87
CA PRO A 30 -1.29 -12.69 17.08
C PRO A 30 -1.94 -14.06 16.89
N THR A 31 -1.13 -15.12 16.83
CA THR A 31 -1.66 -16.48 16.91
C THR A 31 -2.36 -16.58 18.26
N ALA A 32 -3.69 -16.58 18.25
CA ALA A 32 -4.47 -16.80 19.47
C ALA A 32 -3.91 -18.08 20.10
N THR A 33 -3.38 -17.94 21.30
CA THR A 33 -2.81 -19.02 22.09
C THR A 33 -3.84 -20.13 22.14
N THR A 34 -3.68 -21.16 21.31
CA THR A 34 -4.32 -22.43 21.56
C THR A 34 -3.85 -22.82 22.96
N SER A 35 -4.80 -23.09 23.83
CA SER A 35 -4.69 -23.26 25.28
C SER A 35 -3.91 -24.52 25.68
N ASN A 36 -2.89 -24.88 24.91
CA ASN A 36 -2.04 -26.03 25.13
C ASN A 36 -0.69 -25.55 25.71
N PRO A 37 -0.41 -25.78 27.00
CA PRO A 37 0.77 -25.25 27.69
C PRO A 37 2.11 -25.83 27.19
N ASN A 38 2.09 -26.81 26.27
CA ASN A 38 3.28 -27.43 25.68
C ASN A 38 3.61 -26.94 24.25
N SER A 39 2.83 -26.02 23.68
CA SER A 39 3.14 -25.43 22.38
C SER A 39 4.30 -24.43 22.57
N LYS A 40 5.45 -24.69 21.94
CA LYS A 40 6.53 -23.69 21.83
C LYS A 40 5.91 -22.38 21.32
N LYS A 41 6.32 -21.23 21.89
CA LYS A 41 5.93 -19.89 21.41
C LYS A 41 6.01 -19.87 19.88
N GLN A 42 4.86 -19.93 19.20
CA GLN A 42 4.83 -19.73 17.76
C GLN A 42 5.11 -18.25 17.51
N ASP A 43 5.96 -17.99 16.54
CA ASP A 43 6.17 -16.63 16.05
C ASP A 43 4.84 -16.10 15.48
N PRO A 44 4.56 -14.79 15.62
CA PRO A 44 3.33 -14.22 15.11
C PRO A 44 3.28 -14.39 13.59
N THR A 45 2.17 -14.93 13.08
CA THR A 45 1.91 -15.06 11.65
C THR A 45 2.01 -13.70 10.97
N GLN A 46 2.83 -13.61 9.93
CA GLN A 46 3.08 -12.36 9.21
C GLN A 46 2.51 -12.42 7.78
N ILE A 47 1.61 -11.49 7.47
CA ILE A 47 1.04 -11.31 6.14
C ILE A 47 1.50 -9.97 5.60
N THR A 48 2.12 -9.95 4.41
CA THR A 48 2.52 -8.69 3.76
C THR A 48 1.72 -8.48 2.48
N LEU A 49 0.89 -7.43 2.47
CA LEU A 49 0.24 -6.93 1.25
C LEU A 49 1.17 -5.94 0.55
N VAL A 50 1.60 -6.29 -0.64
CA VAL A 50 2.44 -5.47 -1.51
C VAL A 50 1.56 -4.78 -2.54
N SER A 51 1.50 -3.46 -2.46
CA SER A 51 0.79 -2.61 -3.41
C SER A 51 1.75 -1.63 -4.08
N LYS A 52 1.33 -1.04 -5.20
CA LYS A 52 2.05 0.06 -5.85
C LYS A 52 1.27 1.34 -5.68
N GLY A 53 1.97 2.43 -5.39
CA GLY A 53 1.40 3.75 -5.16
C GLY A 53 2.27 4.84 -5.74
N ILE A 54 1.79 6.08 -5.64
CA ILE A 54 2.55 7.30 -5.95
C ILE A 54 2.38 8.23 -4.76
N PRO A 55 3.43 8.94 -4.32
CA PRO A 55 3.31 9.94 -3.26
C PRO A 55 2.45 11.12 -3.74
N VAL A 56 1.20 11.16 -3.28
CA VAL A 56 0.19 12.18 -3.64
C VAL A 56 -0.02 13.24 -2.55
N GLN A 57 0.85 13.30 -1.54
CA GLN A 57 0.78 14.29 -0.45
C GLN A 57 0.74 15.72 -0.99
N LEU A 58 1.39 15.97 -2.12
CA LEU A 58 1.41 17.27 -2.77
C LEU A 58 0.01 17.70 -3.27
N LEU A 59 -0.85 16.75 -3.68
CA LEU A 59 -2.25 17.03 -4.06
C LEU A 59 -3.12 17.45 -2.86
N ALA A 60 -2.67 17.21 -1.62
CA ALA A 60 -3.39 17.58 -0.41
C ALA A 60 -3.14 19.04 0.03
N THR A 61 -2.14 19.73 -0.56
CA THR A 61 -1.68 21.04 -0.11
C THR A 61 -2.67 22.17 -0.41
N CYS A 62 -2.87 22.52 -1.69
CA CYS A 62 -3.78 23.58 -2.12
C CYS A 62 -4.42 23.28 -3.48
N LYS A 63 -5.53 24.00 -3.79
CA LYS A 63 -6.29 23.79 -5.04
C LYS A 63 -5.47 24.06 -6.29
N LYS A 64 -4.57 25.07 -6.27
CA LYS A 64 -3.71 25.41 -7.41
C LYS A 64 -2.81 24.24 -7.79
N ILE A 65 -2.08 23.69 -6.81
CA ILE A 65 -1.20 22.54 -7.00
C ILE A 65 -2.00 21.31 -7.43
N ARG A 66 -3.14 21.05 -6.78
CA ARG A 66 -4.02 19.92 -7.14
C ARG A 66 -4.42 19.96 -8.60
N ASN A 67 -4.93 21.09 -9.09
CA ASN A 67 -5.39 21.23 -10.47
C ASN A 67 -4.24 21.09 -11.49
N GLU A 68 -3.05 21.61 -11.16
CA GLU A 68 -1.87 21.52 -12.02
C GLU A 68 -1.35 20.07 -12.11
N ALA A 69 -1.15 19.43 -10.96
CA ALA A 69 -0.57 18.09 -10.86
C ALA A 69 -1.52 16.97 -11.28
N GLN A 70 -2.84 17.15 -11.10
CA GLN A 70 -3.84 16.12 -11.43
C GLN A 70 -3.75 15.67 -12.88
N LYS A 71 -3.54 16.59 -13.83
CA LYS A 71 -3.40 16.28 -15.26
C LYS A 71 -2.28 15.28 -15.56
N TYR A 72 -1.18 15.35 -14.80
CA TYR A 72 -0.01 14.49 -14.99
C TYR A 72 -0.10 13.18 -14.19
N LEU A 73 -0.80 13.21 -13.06
CA LEU A 73 -0.94 12.06 -12.17
C LEU A 73 -2.09 11.14 -12.58
N GLU A 74 -3.14 11.64 -13.21
CA GLU A 74 -4.33 10.86 -13.57
C GLU A 74 -4.05 9.64 -14.47
N PRO A 75 -3.18 9.71 -15.51
CA PRO A 75 -2.81 8.53 -16.29
C PRO A 75 -2.09 7.48 -15.42
N LYS A 76 -1.16 7.94 -14.56
CA LYS A 76 -0.41 7.05 -13.66
C LYS A 76 -1.32 6.40 -12.61
N LEU A 77 -2.28 7.14 -12.07
CA LEU A 77 -3.28 6.64 -11.12
C LEU A 77 -4.22 5.63 -11.77
N SER A 78 -4.64 5.88 -13.01
CA SER A 78 -5.46 4.93 -13.78
C SER A 78 -4.72 3.63 -14.04
N GLN A 79 -3.41 3.71 -14.33
CA GLN A 79 -2.56 2.53 -14.45
C GLN A 79 -2.38 1.79 -13.11
N LEU A 80 -2.32 2.48 -11.98
CA LEU A 80 -2.26 1.82 -10.67
C LEU A 80 -3.56 1.10 -10.32
N LYS A 81 -4.72 1.64 -10.70
CA LYS A 81 -6.02 0.99 -10.47
C LYS A 81 -6.15 -0.37 -11.15
N THR A 82 -5.47 -0.59 -12.27
CA THR A 82 -5.49 -1.89 -12.98
C THR A 82 -4.47 -2.89 -12.41
N GLN A 83 -3.55 -2.45 -11.55
CA GLN A 83 -2.57 -3.33 -10.94
C GLN A 83 -3.16 -4.05 -9.73
N THR A 84 -3.18 -5.38 -9.78
CA THR A 84 -3.63 -6.21 -8.67
C THR A 84 -2.58 -6.20 -7.54
N PRO A 85 -2.97 -5.89 -6.30
CA PRO A 85 -2.11 -6.06 -5.13
C PRO A 85 -1.64 -7.51 -4.98
N ARG A 86 -0.47 -7.72 -4.40
CA ARG A 86 0.10 -9.06 -4.14
C ARG A 86 0.11 -9.33 -2.65
N ILE A 87 -0.20 -10.56 -2.26
CA ILE A 87 -0.12 -11.01 -0.87
C ILE A 87 1.07 -11.96 -0.76
N ILE A 88 1.97 -11.69 0.18
CA ILE A 88 3.08 -12.57 0.56
C ILE A 88 2.76 -13.12 1.94
N VAL A 89 2.71 -14.45 2.05
CA VAL A 89 2.49 -15.20 3.30
C VAL A 89 3.44 -16.38 3.30
N ASP A 90 3.99 -16.70 4.46
CA ASP A 90 4.80 -17.89 4.63
C ASP A 90 3.94 -19.16 4.52
N ALA A 91 4.49 -20.22 3.92
CA ALA A 91 3.75 -21.45 3.67
C ALA A 91 3.20 -22.09 4.96
N GLN A 92 3.86 -21.88 6.09
CA GLN A 92 3.44 -22.39 7.41
C GLN A 92 2.19 -21.67 7.95
N ASP A 93 1.97 -20.44 7.51
CA ASP A 93 0.91 -19.54 7.98
C ASP A 93 -0.30 -19.53 7.04
N ILE A 94 -0.25 -20.23 5.91
CA ILE A 94 -1.30 -20.15 4.87
C ILE A 94 -2.69 -20.57 5.39
N SER A 95 -2.75 -21.41 6.42
CA SER A 95 -4.02 -21.83 7.03
C SER A 95 -4.81 -20.66 7.61
N CYS A 96 -4.14 -19.61 8.11
CA CYS A 96 -4.81 -18.44 8.68
C CYS A 96 -5.61 -17.64 7.64
N LEU A 97 -5.32 -17.81 6.34
CA LEU A 97 -6.08 -17.18 5.27
C LEU A 97 -7.36 -17.94 4.93
N CYS A 98 -7.36 -19.26 5.13
CA CYS A 98 -8.36 -20.21 4.62
C CYS A 98 -9.28 -20.78 5.70
N ASP A 99 -8.98 -20.59 6.99
CA ASP A 99 -9.85 -21.03 8.08
C ASP A 99 -11.22 -20.33 8.01
N ASN A 100 -12.24 -20.88 8.69
CA ASN A 100 -13.64 -20.41 8.60
C ASN A 100 -13.83 -18.92 8.95
N ASP A 101 -12.90 -18.31 9.70
CA ASP A 101 -12.87 -16.87 10.01
C ASP A 101 -11.77 -16.08 9.27
N GLY A 102 -11.10 -16.71 8.31
CA GLY A 102 -10.00 -16.14 7.53
C GLY A 102 -10.42 -14.96 6.65
N ILE A 103 -9.46 -14.11 6.29
CA ILE A 103 -9.75 -12.92 5.47
C ILE A 103 -10.31 -13.27 4.09
N LEU A 104 -9.97 -14.45 3.55
CA LEU A 104 -10.47 -14.90 2.25
C LEU A 104 -11.92 -15.40 2.33
N SER A 105 -12.34 -16.00 3.45
CA SER A 105 -13.74 -16.42 3.63
C SER A 105 -14.71 -15.24 3.76
N ARG A 106 -14.19 -14.02 4.00
CA ARG A 106 -14.99 -12.78 4.02
C ARG A 106 -15.02 -12.05 2.68
N LEU A 107 -14.16 -12.42 1.73
CA LEU A 107 -14.04 -11.77 0.43
C LEU A 107 -14.75 -12.53 -0.70
N PHE A 108 -15.09 -13.80 -0.47
CA PHE A 108 -15.82 -14.70 -1.37
C PHE A 108 -17.04 -15.28 -0.66
#